data_AF-A0A7X2SXI7-F1
#
_entry.id   AF-A0A7X2SXI7-F1
#
_cell.length_a   1.000
_cell.length_b   1.000
_cell.length_c   1.000
_cell.angle_alpha   90.00
_cell.angle_beta   90.00
_cell.angle_gamma   90.00
#
_symmetry.space_group_name_H-M   'P 1'
#
loop_
_entity.id
_entity.type
_entity.pdbx_description
1 polymer ?
#
loop_
_entity_poly.entity_id
_entity_poly.type
_entity_poly.pdbx_seq_one_letter_code
_entity_poly.pdbx_strand_id
1 'polypeptide(L)' 'MVRFSSRYAAPTAIRKNSPLNNDELMRIVPSAFSAEKHDSRSERYTYIPTITLLDKLREE' A
#
# COMPACT_ATOMS: atom_id res chain seq x y z
N MET A 1 26.08 18.59 -6.81
CA MET A 1 26.01 17.12 -6.82
C MET A 1 24.53 16.73 -6.68
N VAL A 2 23.90 16.26 -7.76
CA VAL A 2 22.47 15.88 -7.73
C VAL A 2 22.38 14.50 -7.08
N ARG A 3 21.79 14.42 -5.88
CA ARG A 3 21.50 13.12 -5.24
C ARG A 3 20.17 12.62 -5.80
N PHE A 4 20.22 11.68 -6.75
CA PHE A 4 19.03 10.94 -7.15
C PHE A 4 18.43 10.28 -5.90
N SER A 5 17.14 10.45 -5.70
CA SER A 5 16.47 10.05 -4.46
C SER A 5 16.74 8.58 -4.15
N SER A 6 17.22 8.29 -2.94
CA SER A 6 17.51 6.95 -2.41
C SER A 6 16.22 6.16 -2.10
N ARG A 7 15.18 6.29 -2.94
CA ARG A 7 13.89 5.60 -2.75
C ARG A 7 14.04 4.08 -2.86
N TYR A 8 15.07 3.60 -3.55
CA TYR A 8 15.43 2.17 -3.63
C TYR A 8 16.10 1.63 -2.35
N ALA A 9 16.50 2.48 -1.39
CA ALA A 9 17.04 2.02 -0.11
C ALA A 9 15.96 1.78 0.94
N ALA A 10 14.72 2.24 0.72
CA ALA A 10 13.61 1.98 1.62
C ALA A 10 13.14 0.52 1.48
N PRO A 11 12.78 -0.17 2.57
CA PRO A 11 12.31 -1.54 2.51
C PRO A 11 11.00 -1.59 1.71
N THR A 12 10.96 -2.47 0.71
CA THR A 12 9.78 -2.70 -0.14
C THR A 12 8.89 -3.82 0.36
N ALA A 13 9.33 -4.55 1.39
CA ALA A 13 8.58 -5.64 2.02
C ALA A 13 8.88 -5.72 3.52
N ILE A 14 7.91 -6.20 4.29
CA ILE A 14 8.01 -6.47 5.72
C ILE A 14 7.47 -7.88 5.98
N ARG A 15 8.14 -8.64 6.85
CA ARG A 15 7.69 -9.96 7.32
C ARG A 15 7.70 -9.96 8.84
N LYS A 16 6.55 -10.28 9.44
CA LYS A 16 6.36 -10.28 10.89
C LYS A 16 5.43 -11.43 11.25
N ASN A 17 5.64 -12.03 12.42
CA ASN A 17 4.78 -13.10 12.96
C ASN A 17 3.52 -12.55 13.65
N SER A 18 3.33 -11.23 13.67
CA SER A 18 2.15 -10.54 14.21
C SER A 18 1.50 -9.68 13.12
N PRO A 19 0.20 -9.35 13.25
CA PRO A 19 -0.48 -8.46 12.32
C PRO A 19 0.24 -7.12 12.19
N LEU A 20 0.24 -6.57 10.97
CA LEU A 20 0.81 -5.26 10.69
C LEU A 20 -0.16 -4.15 11.11
N ASN A 21 0.39 -3.08 11.66
CA ASN A 21 -0.38 -1.88 12.00
C ASN A 21 -0.61 -1.02 10.75
N ASN A 22 -1.63 -0.15 10.79
CA ASN A 22 -1.95 0.74 9.67
C ASN A 22 -0.78 1.68 9.33
N ASP A 23 -0.01 2.12 10.32
CA ASP A 23 1.19 2.94 10.12
C ASP A 23 2.30 2.17 9.37
N GLU A 24 2.48 0.89 9.68
CA GLU A 24 3.43 0.01 9.01
C GLU A 24 2.99 -0.23 7.55
N LEU A 25 1.69 -0.47 7.34
CA LEU A 25 1.10 -0.62 6.01
C LEU A 25 1.21 0.66 5.19
N MET A 26 0.96 1.84 5.77
CA MET A 26 1.05 3.12 5.05
C MET A 26 2.46 3.38 4.53
N ARG A 27 3.48 2.95 5.28
CA ARG A 27 4.88 3.10 4.88
C ARG A 27 5.28 2.18 3.72
N ILE A 28 4.78 0.95 3.71
CA ILE A 28 5.22 -0.09 2.75
C ILE A 28 4.28 -0.20 1.55
N VAL A 29 2.97 -0.05 1.76
CA VAL A 29 1.91 -0.18 0.76
C VAL A 29 0.93 1.03 0.81
N PRO A 30 1.41 2.27 0.58
CA PRO A 30 0.55 3.46 0.62
C PRO A 30 -0.62 3.39 -0.38
N SER A 31 -0.45 2.68 -1.49
CA SER A 31 -1.52 2.48 -2.49
C SER A 31 -2.72 1.70 -1.96
N ALA A 32 -2.56 0.90 -0.89
CA ALA A 32 -3.66 0.16 -0.28
C ALA A 32 -4.69 1.10 0.37
N PHE A 33 -4.26 2.30 0.78
CA PHE A 33 -5.09 3.35 1.38
C PHE A 33 -5.63 4.37 0.37
N SER A 34 -5.31 4.21 -0.91
CA SER A 34 -5.93 5.07 -1.92
C SER A 34 -7.46 4.95 -1.83
N ALA A 35 -8.19 6.01 -2.10
CA ALA A 35 -9.66 5.94 -2.24
C ALA A 35 -10.04 5.71 -3.71
N GLU A 36 -9.12 6.00 -4.62
CA GLU A 36 -9.37 6.03 -6.05
C GLU A 36 -8.36 5.18 -6.81
N LYS A 37 -8.78 4.85 -8.03
CA LYS A 37 -7.96 4.21 -9.03
C LYS A 37 -6.80 5.10 -9.44
N HIS A 38 -5.63 4.52 -9.63
CA HIS A 38 -4.49 5.25 -10.21
C HIS A 38 -4.77 5.68 -11.66
N ASP A 39 -4.47 6.92 -12.03
CA ASP A 39 -4.80 7.52 -13.34
C ASP A 39 -4.28 6.72 -14.54
N SER A 40 -3.12 6.05 -14.39
CA SER A 40 -2.54 5.22 -15.46
C SER A 40 -3.34 3.95 -15.79
N ARG A 41 -4.34 3.61 -14.99
CA ARG A 41 -5.11 2.37 -15.15
C ARG A 41 -6.27 2.61 -16.15
N SER A 42 -6.46 1.68 -17.09
CA SER A 42 -7.58 1.68 -18.04
C SER A 42 -8.94 1.69 -17.34
N GLU A 43 -9.96 2.32 -17.92
CA GLU A 43 -11.38 2.30 -17.48
C GLU A 43 -11.92 0.91 -17.16
N ARG A 44 -11.41 -0.15 -17.83
CA ARG A 44 -11.78 -1.54 -17.56
C ARG A 44 -11.24 -2.09 -16.24
N TYR A 45 -10.32 -1.39 -15.59
CA TYR A 45 -9.78 -1.76 -14.29
C TYR A 45 -10.74 -1.31 -13.19
N THR A 46 -11.43 -2.26 -12.56
CA THR A 46 -12.22 -2.01 -11.37
C THR A 46 -11.28 -1.83 -10.19
N TYR A 47 -11.24 -0.61 -9.64
CA TYR A 47 -10.52 -0.33 -8.41
C TYR A 47 -11.34 -0.81 -7.21
N ILE A 48 -10.71 -1.57 -6.32
CA ILE A 48 -11.28 -1.97 -5.03
C ILE A 48 -10.34 -1.40 -3.95
N PRO A 49 -10.84 -0.61 -2.99
CA PRO A 49 -10.03 -0.08 -1.90
C PRO A 49 -9.51 -1.24 -1.05
N THR A 50 -8.20 -1.48 -1.13
CA THR A 50 -7.57 -2.65 -0.49
C THR A 50 -7.65 -2.56 1.03
N ILE A 51 -7.57 -1.36 1.60
CA ILE A 51 -7.72 -1.16 3.04
C ILE A 51 -9.07 -1.63 3.57
N THR A 52 -10.17 -1.37 2.84
CA THR A 52 -11.50 -1.83 3.24
C THR A 52 -11.61 -3.35 3.26
N LEU A 53 -10.92 -4.04 2.35
CA LEU A 53 -10.83 -5.50 2.38
C LEU A 53 -10.01 -5.99 3.59
N LEU A 54 -8.87 -5.35 3.86
CA LEU A 54 -8.02 -5.70 4.99
C LEU A 54 -8.73 -5.47 6.33
N ASP A 55 -9.50 -4.40 6.48
CA ASP A 55 -10.25 -4.12 7.70
C ASP A 55 -11.31 -5.20 7.95
N LYS A 56 -12.06 -5.61 6.92
CA LYS A 56 -13.02 -6.72 7.02
C LYS A 56 -12.35 -8.05 7.39
N LEU A 57 -11.21 -8.36 6.78
CA LEU A 57 -10.45 -9.58 7.09
C LEU A 57 -9.89 -9.61 8.52
N ARG A 58 -9.82 -8.47 9.21
CA ARG A 58 -9.42 -8.40 10.63
C ARG A 58 -10.60 -8.55 11.58
N GLU A 59 -11.82 -8.33 11.09
CA GLU A 59 -13.07 -8.50 11.84
C GLU A 59 -13.59 -9.94 11.82
N GLU A 60 -13.19 -10.73 10.81
CA GLU A 60 -13.40 -12.19 10.76
C GLU A 60 -12.52 -12.94 11.77
#